data_AF-A0A6B3FMZ7-F1
#
_entry.id   AF-A0A6B3FMZ7-F1
#
_cell.length_a   1.000
_cell.length_b   1.000
_cell.length_c   1.000
_cell.angle_alpha   90.00
_cell.angle_beta   90.00
_cell.angle_gamma   90.00
#
_symmetry.space_group_name_H-M   'P 1'
#
loop_
_entity.id
_entity.type
_entity.pdbx_description
1 polymer ?
#
loop_
_entity_poly.entity_id
_entity_poly.type
_entity_poly.pdbx_seq_one_letter_code
_entity_poly.pdbx_strand_id
1 'polypeptide(L)'
;MGRGIAQWAASAGHTVELGDVRPEAVKEAMDFVASMLDRAVAKGRTTAADRDAAVARLLPLAEPWAAGPDVELVIEAVREDLETKAEVFGRLERALPASAVFAT
;
A
#
# COMPACT_ATOMS: atom_id res chain seq x y z
N MET A 1 5.60 7.59 -4.68
CA MET A 1 5.33 6.46 -5.60
C MET A 1 4.35 5.46 -4.99
N GLY A 2 4.53 5.08 -3.70
CA GLY A 2 3.69 4.10 -3.00
C GLY A 2 2.17 4.20 -3.22
N ARG A 3 1.55 5.38 -3.07
CA ARG A 3 0.09 5.53 -3.29
C ARG A 3 -0.41 5.09 -4.67
N GLY A 4 0.41 5.25 -5.72
CA GLY A 4 0.06 4.82 -7.08
C GLY A 4 0.15 3.31 -7.25
N ILE A 5 1.14 2.69 -6.61
CA ILE A 5 1.30 1.23 -6.55
C ILE A 5 0.11 0.63 -5.79
N ALA A 6 -0.23 1.20 -4.64
CA ALA A 6 -1.39 0.79 -3.83
C ALA A 6 -2.70 0.89 -4.61
N GLN A 7 -2.91 2.00 -5.34
CA GLN A 7 -4.07 2.15 -6.23
C GLN A 7 -4.16 1.00 -7.22
N TRP A 8 -3.06 0.72 -7.93
CA TRP A 8 -3.04 -0.29 -8.98
C TRP A 8 -3.31 -1.68 -8.41
N ALA A 9 -2.62 -2.07 -7.34
CA ALA A 9 -2.78 -3.36 -6.69
C ALA A 9 -4.20 -3.57 -6.15
N ALA A 10 -4.77 -2.55 -5.47
CA ALA A 10 -6.13 -2.62 -4.93
C ALA A 10 -7.20 -2.70 -6.04
N SER A 11 -6.98 -1.99 -7.14
CA SER A 11 -7.86 -2.06 -8.33
C SER A 11 -7.76 -3.41 -9.03
N ALA A 12 -6.60 -4.06 -8.97
CA ALA A 12 -6.37 -5.39 -9.52
C ALA A 12 -6.90 -6.54 -8.63
N GLY A 13 -7.41 -6.22 -7.43
CA GLY A 13 -8.05 -7.21 -6.55
C GLY A 13 -7.22 -7.63 -5.34
N HIS A 14 -6.03 -7.06 -5.14
CA HIS A 14 -5.17 -7.39 -4.01
C HIS A 14 -5.48 -6.54 -2.78
N THR A 15 -5.47 -7.16 -1.59
CA THR A 15 -5.45 -6.43 -0.33
C THR A 15 -4.09 -5.76 -0.18
N VAL A 16 -4.07 -4.49 0.20
CA VAL A 16 -2.84 -3.69 0.31
C VAL A 16 -2.77 -3.09 1.70
N GLU A 17 -1.78 -3.55 2.47
CA GLU A 17 -1.42 -2.94 3.75
C GLU A 17 -0.50 -1.73 3.49
N LEU A 18 -0.94 -0.55 3.90
CA LEU A 18 -0.22 0.71 3.71
C LEU A 18 0.45 1.14 5.01
N GLY A 19 1.78 1.13 5.01
CA GLY A 19 2.60 1.57 6.12
C GLY A 19 3.43 2.82 5.79
N ASP A 20 3.45 3.79 6.70
CA ASP A 20 4.38 4.93 6.70
C ASP A 20 4.69 5.30 8.16
N VAL A 21 5.89 5.83 8.42
CA VAL A 21 6.26 6.34 9.75
C VAL A 21 5.44 7.57 10.16
N ARG A 22 4.78 8.18 9.17
CA ARG A 22 3.84 9.30 9.32
C ARG A 22 2.40 8.81 9.07
N PRO A 23 1.58 8.63 10.12
CA PRO A 23 0.19 8.17 9.98
C PRO A 23 -0.64 9.06 9.04
N GLU A 24 -0.35 10.36 9.00
CA GLU A 24 -0.98 11.31 8.08
C GLU A 24 -0.70 10.97 6.61
N ALA A 25 0.48 10.44 6.28
CA ALA A 25 0.83 10.07 4.92
C ALA A 25 0.04 8.84 4.43
N VAL A 26 -0.26 7.90 5.33
CA VAL A 26 -1.14 6.75 5.04
C VAL A 26 -2.54 7.24 4.71
N LYS A 27 -3.09 8.14 5.54
CA LYS A 27 -4.42 8.72 5.31
C LYS A 27 -4.47 9.50 3.99
N GLU A 28 -3.49 10.37 3.74
CA GLU A 28 -3.39 11.12 2.48
C GLU A 28 -3.30 10.20 1.26
N ALA A 29 -2.58 9.07 1.36
CA ALA A 29 -2.52 8.08 0.31
C ALA A 29 -3.89 7.45 0.04
N MET A 30 -4.61 7.01 1.08
CA MET A 30 -5.95 6.43 0.94
C MET A 30 -6.94 7.43 0.33
N ASP A 31 -6.98 8.66 0.83
CA ASP A 31 -7.85 9.72 0.31
C ASP A 31 -7.54 10.02 -1.17
N PHE A 32 -6.24 10.06 -1.52
CA PHE A 32 -5.81 10.24 -2.90
C PHE A 32 -6.31 9.12 -3.81
N VAL A 33 -6.17 7.85 -3.39
CA VAL A 33 -6.63 6.70 -4.17
C VAL A 33 -8.14 6.72 -4.35
N ALA A 34 -8.91 6.99 -3.29
CA ALA A 34 -10.36 7.14 -3.37
C ALA A 34 -10.75 8.22 -4.40
N SER A 35 -10.12 9.40 -4.35
CA SER A 35 -10.40 10.49 -5.29
C SER A 35 -10.05 10.16 -6.75
N MET A 36 -9.04 9.32 -6.98
CA MET A 36 -8.65 8.86 -8.32
C MET A 36 -9.69 7.90 -8.88
N LEU A 37 -10.19 6.98 -8.05
CA LEU A 37 -11.21 6.03 -8.43
C LEU A 37 -12.57 6.71 -8.65
N ASP A 38 -12.93 7.70 -7.84
CA ASP A 38 -14.14 8.52 -8.07
C ASP A 38 -14.11 9.20 -9.44
N ARG A 39 -12.95 9.76 -9.81
CA ARG A 39 -12.77 10.35 -11.14
C ARG A 39 -12.82 9.30 -12.25
N ALA A 40 -12.40 8.06 -11.99
CA ALA A 40 -12.52 6.97 -12.96
C ALA A 40 -13.99 6.57 -13.17
N VAL A 41 -14.78 6.50 -12.10
CA VAL A 41 -16.25 6.27 -12.15
C VAL A 41 -16.94 7.39 -12.92
N ALA A 42 -16.64 8.66 -12.59
CA ALA A 42 -17.23 9.81 -13.28
C ALA A 42 -16.92 9.84 -14.79
N LYS A 43 -15.80 9.23 -15.20
CA LYS A 43 -15.39 9.08 -16.61
C LYS A 43 -15.89 7.78 -17.26
N GLY A 44 -16.67 6.96 -16.56
CA GLY A 44 -17.17 5.67 -17.04
C GLY A 44 -16.08 4.62 -17.27
N ARG A 45 -14.92 4.74 -16.62
CA ARG A 45 -13.78 3.81 -16.77
C ARG A 45 -13.84 2.61 -15.82
N THR A 46 -14.66 2.69 -14.78
CA THR A 46 -14.90 1.63 -13.79
C THR A 46 -16.29 1.83 -13.17
N THR A 47 -16.79 0.84 -12.45
CA THR A 47 -18.10 0.93 -11.77
C THR A 47 -17.94 1.47 -10.34
N ALA A 48 -19.02 2.00 -9.76
CA ALA A 48 -19.01 2.41 -8.36
C ALA A 48 -18.73 1.22 -7.42
N ALA A 49 -19.25 0.04 -7.74
CA ALA A 49 -19.02 -1.18 -6.98
C ALA A 49 -17.54 -1.60 -7.01
N ASP A 50 -16.89 -1.56 -8.17
CA ASP A 50 -15.46 -1.87 -8.29
C ASP A 50 -14.60 -0.86 -7.53
N ARG A 51 -14.98 0.42 -7.57
CA ARG A 51 -14.34 1.48 -6.77
C ARG A 51 -14.46 1.17 -5.28
N ASP A 52 -15.64 0.84 -4.79
CA ASP A 52 -15.87 0.55 -3.37
C ASP A 52 -15.08 -0.67 -2.92
N ALA A 53 -15.06 -1.72 -3.74
CA ALA A 53 -14.27 -2.92 -3.49
C ALA A 53 -12.76 -2.61 -3.46
N ALA A 54 -12.25 -1.77 -4.36
CA ALA A 54 -10.85 -1.38 -4.36
C ALA A 54 -10.47 -0.55 -3.13
N VAL A 55 -11.32 0.40 -2.71
CA VAL A 55 -11.08 1.19 -1.49
C VAL A 55 -11.08 0.30 -0.24
N ALA A 56 -12.00 -0.67 -0.16
CA ALA A 56 -12.09 -1.60 0.96
C ALA A 56 -10.86 -2.53 1.10
N ARG A 57 -10.07 -2.69 0.04
CA ARG A 57 -8.81 -3.46 0.06
C ARG A 57 -7.61 -2.67 0.59
N LEU A 58 -7.73 -1.36 0.76
CA LEU A 58 -6.67 -0.52 1.33
C LEU A 58 -6.76 -0.56 2.85
N LEU A 59 -5.79 -1.21 3.49
CA LEU A 59 -5.73 -1.37 4.93
C LEU A 59 -4.63 -0.45 5.49
N PRO A 60 -4.97 0.56 6.30
CA PRO A 60 -3.97 1.40 6.94
C PRO A 60 -3.28 0.63 8.07
N LEU A 61 -1.95 0.62 8.08
CA LEU A 61 -1.18 0.14 9.22
C LEU A 61 -0.96 1.27 10.24
N ALA A 62 -0.93 0.90 11.52
CA ALA A 62 -0.58 1.83 12.60
C ALA A 62 0.91 2.21 12.57
N GLU A 63 1.76 1.26 12.16
CA GLU A 63 3.20 1.43 11.94
C GLU A 63 3.65 0.62 10.72
N PRO A 64 4.74 1.00 10.02
CA PRO A 64 5.17 0.32 8.79
C PRO A 64 5.47 -1.17 8.93
N TRP A 65 5.85 -1.60 10.14
CA TRP A 65 6.27 -2.96 10.47
C TRP A 65 5.16 -3.77 11.16
N ALA A 66 3.97 -3.21 11.31
CA ALA A 66 2.82 -3.89 11.90
C ALA A 66 2.04 -4.73 10.86
N ALA A 67 2.72 -5.20 9.83
CA ALA A 67 2.13 -5.95 8.73
C ALA A 67 1.62 -7.32 9.19
N GLY A 68 0.57 -7.82 8.54
CA GLY A 68 -0.03 -9.13 8.83
C GLY A 68 0.92 -10.29 8.53
N PRO A 69 0.77 -11.45 9.20
CA PRO A 69 1.61 -12.63 8.96
C PRO A 69 1.42 -13.23 7.56
N ASP A 70 0.32 -12.89 6.88
CA ASP A 70 -0.05 -13.41 5.56
C ASP A 70 0.49 -12.54 4.40
N VAL A 71 1.36 -11.56 4.67
CA VAL A 71 1.96 -10.72 3.62
C VAL A 71 2.96 -11.52 2.78
N GLU A 72 2.66 -11.66 1.49
CA GLU A 72 3.47 -12.40 0.52
C GLU A 72 4.47 -11.52 -0.25
N LEU A 73 4.18 -10.22 -0.40
CA LEU A 73 4.98 -9.27 -1.18
C LEU A 73 5.03 -7.91 -0.48
N VAL A 74 6.24 -7.41 -0.28
CA VAL A 74 6.55 -6.05 0.16
C VAL A 74 7.09 -5.24 -1.01
N ILE A 75 6.47 -4.10 -1.27
CA ILE A 75 6.99 -3.09 -2.20
C ILE A 75 7.36 -1.85 -1.40
N GLU A 76 8.66 -1.61 -1.27
CA GLU A 76 9.21 -0.46 -0.57
C GLU A 76 9.22 0.77 -1.50
N ALA A 77 8.80 1.92 -0.99
CA ALA A 77 8.68 3.16 -1.77
C ALA A 77 9.00 4.42 -0.95
N VAL A 78 10.00 4.33 -0.09
CA VAL A 78 10.61 5.38 0.72
C VAL A 78 11.59 6.22 -0.12
N ARG A 79 12.28 7.15 0.53
CA ARG A 79 13.32 7.97 -0.10
C ARG A 79 14.47 7.10 -0.60
N GLU A 80 15.06 7.49 -1.71
CA GLU A 80 16.24 6.84 -2.29
C GLU A 80 17.49 7.13 -1.44
N ASP A 81 17.63 6.38 -0.36
CA ASP A 81 18.74 6.42 0.58
C ASP A 81 19.05 4.99 1.06
N LEU A 82 20.28 4.55 0.85
CA LEU A 82 20.66 3.15 1.07
C LEU A 82 20.52 2.73 2.54
N GLU A 83 20.91 3.61 3.47
CA GLU A 83 20.83 3.34 4.91
C GLU A 83 19.37 3.21 5.35
N THR A 84 18.51 4.15 4.92
CA THR A 84 17.06 4.11 5.17
C THR A 84 16.45 2.82 4.62
N LYS A 85 16.76 2.44 3.38
CA LYS A 85 16.22 1.22 2.76
C LYS A 85 16.67 -0.04 3.48
N ALA A 86 17.95 -0.14 3.82
CA ALA A 86 18.49 -1.27 4.57
C ALA A 86 17.84 -1.40 5.95
N GLU A 87 17.61 -0.29 6.64
CA GLU A 87 16.90 -0.28 7.93
C GLU A 87 15.46 -0.79 7.79
N VAL A 88 14.72 -0.29 6.79
CA VAL A 88 13.33 -0.69 6.53
C VAL A 88 13.24 -2.19 6.22
N PHE A 89 14.06 -2.68 5.30
CA PHE A 89 14.08 -4.10 4.94
C PHE A 89 14.44 -4.97 6.15
N GLY A 90 15.45 -4.59 6.93
CA GLY A 90 15.85 -5.35 8.12
C GLY A 90 14.77 -5.39 9.20
N ARG A 91 13.96 -4.33 9.35
CA ARG A 91 12.80 -4.34 10.27
C ARG A 91 11.70 -5.28 9.78
N LEU A 92 11.37 -5.19 8.48
CA LEU A 92 10.32 -6.00 7.87
C LEU A 92 10.70 -7.49 7.79
N GLU A 93 11.96 -7.83 7.50
CA GLU A 93 12.47 -9.21 7.50
C GLU A 93 12.26 -9.90 8.86
N ARG A 94 12.35 -9.15 9.97
CA ARG A 94 12.07 -9.69 11.31
C ARG A 94 10.59 -9.84 11.63
N ALA A 95 9.73 -9.04 10.98
CA ALA A 95 8.30 -9.02 11.24
C ALA A 95 7.53 -10.03 10.37
N LEU A 96 8.07 -10.36 9.19
CA LEU A 96 7.39 -11.13 8.15
C LEU A 96 7.93 -12.56 8.03
N PRO A 97 7.13 -13.50 7.48
CA PRO A 97 7.62 -14.84 7.20
C PRO A 97 8.76 -14.83 6.18
N ALA A 98 9.66 -15.81 6.27
CA ALA A 98 10.80 -15.96 5.36
C ALA A 98 10.41 -16.18 3.88
N SER A 99 9.14 -16.49 3.62
CA SER A 99 8.57 -16.62 2.26
C SER A 99 8.18 -15.29 1.63
N ALA A 100 8.11 -14.19 2.40
CA ALA A 100 7.74 -12.88 1.87
C ALA A 100 8.81 -12.38 0.89
N VAL A 101 8.36 -11.93 -0.29
CA VAL A 101 9.22 -11.35 -1.32
C VAL A 101 9.36 -9.84 -1.08
N PHE A 102 10.56 -9.32 -1.26
CA PHE A 102 10.85 -7.89 -1.11
C PHE A 102 11.27 -7.26 -2.44
N ALA A 103 10.71 -6.09 -2.75
CA ALA A 103 11.02 -5.30 -3.96
C ALA A 103 11.13 -3.79 -3.62
N THR A 104 11.95 -3.06 -4.40
CA THR A 104 12.21 -1.60 -4.28
C THR A 104 12.36 -0.99 -5.66
#